data_AF-A0A927AGM1-F1
#
_entry.id   AF-A0A927AGM1-F1
#
_cell.length_a   1.000
_cell.length_b   1.000
_cell.length_c   1.000
_cell.angle_alpha   90.00
_cell.angle_beta   90.00
_cell.angle_gamma   90.00
#
_symmetry.space_group_name_H-M   'P 1'
#
loop_
_entity.id
_entity.type
_entity.pdbx_description
1 polymer ?
#
loop_
_entity_poly.entity_id
_entity_poly.type
_entity_poly.pdbx_seq_one_letter_code
_entity_poly.pdbx_strand_id
1 'polypeptide(L)'
;MTPQAAATNAIKKPVLRRGSRDRAVVELQQLLAHWGYYATPFDDVFDLPVENAVKAFQHRVFLVEDGIVGAKTWQALYSGAPVDMPELRLGSRGEAVKTLQKVLQLIPDGIFGSITQNTVKSFQSSRGLVADGIVASRTWFELSKLPH
;
A
#
# COMPACT_ATOMS: atom_id res chain seq x y z
N MET A 1 -26.89 13.52 -19.25
CA MET A 1 -25.83 12.52 -19.47
C MET A 1 -25.35 12.05 -18.11
N THR A 2 -25.74 10.84 -17.73
CA THR A 2 -25.34 10.21 -16.46
C THR A 2 -23.85 9.86 -16.48
N PRO A 3 -23.10 10.05 -15.39
CA PRO A 3 -21.75 9.52 -15.31
C PRO A 3 -21.82 7.98 -15.25
N GLN A 4 -21.25 7.35 -16.29
CA GLN A 4 -21.06 5.91 -16.38
C GLN A 4 -20.06 5.49 -15.28
N ALA A 5 -20.51 4.65 -14.34
CA ALA A 5 -19.65 4.02 -13.35
C ALA A 5 -18.50 3.28 -14.05
N ALA A 6 -17.27 3.59 -13.66
CA ALA A 6 -16.09 2.87 -14.10
C ALA A 6 -16.20 1.42 -13.62
N ALA A 7 -16.36 0.47 -14.55
CA ALA A 7 -16.24 -0.94 -14.26
C ALA A 7 -14.79 -1.23 -13.89
N THR A 8 -14.51 -1.35 -12.59
CA THR A 8 -13.24 -1.89 -12.11
C THR A 8 -13.19 -3.35 -12.50
N ASN A 9 -12.31 -3.69 -13.45
CA ASN A 9 -12.10 -5.06 -13.88
C ASN A 9 -11.51 -5.82 -12.68
N ALA A 10 -12.38 -6.49 -11.90
CA ALA A 10 -11.97 -7.16 -10.68
C ALA A 10 -10.96 -8.25 -11.02
N ILE A 11 -9.78 -8.17 -10.42
CA ILE A 11 -8.73 -9.17 -10.57
C ILE A 11 -9.27 -10.49 -10.01
N LYS A 12 -9.63 -11.43 -10.90
CA LYS A 12 -10.11 -12.77 -10.53
C LYS A 12 -8.92 -13.63 -10.10
N LYS A 13 -8.54 -13.53 -8.83
CA LYS A 13 -7.49 -14.34 -8.20
C LYS A 13 -7.99 -15.04 -6.95
N PRO A 14 -7.44 -16.21 -6.60
CA PRO A 14 -7.80 -16.90 -5.37
C PRO A 14 -7.36 -16.09 -4.15
N VAL A 15 -8.04 -16.31 -3.03
CA VAL A 15 -7.55 -15.87 -1.72
C VAL A 15 -6.47 -16.85 -1.29
N LEU A 16 -5.24 -16.37 -1.12
CA LEU A 16 -4.13 -17.18 -0.63
C LEU A 16 -3.81 -16.87 0.84
N ARG A 17 -3.37 -17.90 1.56
CA ARG A 17 -2.94 -17.83 2.96
C ARG A 17 -2.03 -19.02 3.26
N ARG A 18 -1.35 -19.00 4.41
CA ARG A 18 -0.50 -20.13 4.84
C ARG A 18 -1.23 -21.47 4.73
N GLY A 19 -0.60 -22.43 4.05
CA GLY A 19 -1.16 -23.74 3.72
C GLY A 19 -1.79 -23.84 2.32
N SER A 20 -2.05 -22.72 1.63
CA SER A 20 -2.42 -22.73 0.20
C SER A 20 -1.34 -23.43 -0.63
N ARG A 21 -1.78 -24.24 -1.60
CA ARG A 21 -0.90 -24.93 -2.55
C ARG A 21 -1.45 -24.91 -3.97
N ASP A 22 -0.92 -24.03 -4.82
CA ASP A 22 -1.30 -23.94 -6.24
C ASP A 22 -0.33 -23.03 -7.03
N ARG A 23 -0.55 -22.94 -8.35
CA ARG A 23 0.25 -22.08 -9.23
C ARG A 23 0.13 -20.58 -8.96
N ALA A 24 -0.94 -20.13 -8.29
CA ALA A 24 -1.05 -18.72 -7.91
C ALA A 24 -0.11 -18.39 -6.73
N VAL A 25 0.30 -19.38 -5.92
CA VAL A 25 1.36 -19.19 -4.93
C VAL A 25 2.72 -18.90 -5.60
N VAL A 26 3.04 -19.61 -6.69
CA VAL A 26 4.26 -19.34 -7.46
C VAL A 26 4.27 -17.90 -7.98
N GLU A 27 3.15 -17.44 -8.53
CA GLU A 27 3.00 -16.05 -9.00
C GLU A 27 3.12 -15.03 -7.87
N LEU A 28 2.53 -15.32 -6.70
CA LEU A 28 2.68 -14.51 -5.51
C LEU A 28 4.17 -14.37 -5.11
N GLN A 29 4.89 -15.48 -5.02
CA GLN A 29 6.31 -15.49 -4.65
C GLN A 29 7.16 -14.69 -5.66
N GLN A 30 6.87 -14.82 -6.96
CA GLN A 30 7.52 -14.03 -8.01
C GLN A 30 7.26 -12.53 -7.89
N LEU A 31 6.02 -12.13 -7.61
CA LEU A 31 5.66 -10.72 -7.39
C LEU A 31 6.33 -10.18 -6.12
N LEU A 32 6.33 -10.95 -5.03
CA LEU A 32 7.03 -10.57 -3.80
C LEU A 32 8.54 -10.40 -4.05
N ALA A 33 9.15 -11.30 -4.83
CA ALA A 33 10.55 -11.20 -5.22
C ALA A 33 10.83 -9.98 -6.11
N HIS A 34 9.94 -9.66 -7.05
CA HIS A 34 10.02 -8.43 -7.86
C HIS A 34 10.07 -7.17 -6.98
N TRP A 35 9.33 -7.18 -5.86
CA TRP A 35 9.32 -6.08 -4.89
C TRP A 35 10.40 -6.17 -3.80
N GLY A 36 11.28 -7.18 -3.85
CA GLY A 36 12.38 -7.36 -2.91
C GLY A 36 11.98 -7.97 -1.56
N TYR A 37 10.79 -8.54 -1.44
CA TYR A 37 10.28 -9.15 -0.20
C TYR A 37 10.49 -10.67 -0.13
N TYR A 38 10.90 -11.31 -1.22
CA TYR A 38 11.12 -12.75 -1.27
C TYR A 38 12.31 -13.10 -2.17
N ALA A 39 12.86 -14.29 -2.01
CA ALA A 39 13.98 -14.80 -2.77
C ALA A 39 13.72 -16.23 -3.25
N THR A 40 14.44 -16.65 -4.29
CA THR A 40 14.36 -18.00 -4.86
C THR A 40 14.87 -19.08 -3.88
N PRO A 41 14.47 -20.36 -4.03
CA PRO A 41 13.61 -20.90 -5.10
C PRO A 41 12.13 -20.55 -4.93
N PHE A 42 11.38 -20.61 -6.03
CA PHE A 42 9.92 -20.48 -6.00
C PHE A 42 9.28 -21.87 -6.09
N ASP A 43 8.26 -22.09 -5.29
CA ASP A 43 7.45 -23.30 -5.27
C ASP A 43 5.96 -22.95 -5.17
N ASP A 44 5.11 -23.97 -5.15
CA ASP A 44 3.67 -23.80 -5.05
C ASP A 44 3.17 -23.75 -3.61
N VAL A 45 4.04 -23.57 -2.60
CA VAL A 45 3.68 -23.69 -1.18
C VAL A 45 3.69 -22.32 -0.48
N PHE A 46 2.54 -21.96 0.10
CA PHE A 46 2.44 -20.77 0.93
C PHE A 46 2.80 -21.15 2.37
N ASP A 47 4.07 -21.01 2.71
CA ASP A 47 4.62 -21.31 4.04
C ASP A 47 4.79 -20.04 4.91
N LEU A 48 5.49 -20.18 6.04
CA LEU A 48 5.74 -19.07 6.96
C LEU A 48 6.64 -17.97 6.36
N PRO A 49 7.76 -18.30 5.68
CA PRO A 49 8.51 -17.32 4.88
C PRO A 49 7.65 -16.51 3.91
N VAL A 50 6.77 -17.16 3.13
CA VAL A 50 5.86 -16.46 2.20
C VAL A 50 4.90 -15.55 2.97
N GLU A 51 4.32 -16.01 4.08
CA GLU A 51 3.43 -15.18 4.90
C GLU A 51 4.12 -13.92 5.44
N ASN A 52 5.36 -14.05 5.92
CA ASN A 52 6.13 -12.92 6.41
C ASN A 52 6.44 -11.91 5.30
N ALA A 53 6.76 -12.40 4.09
CA ALA A 53 6.96 -11.56 2.91
C ALA A 53 5.67 -10.82 2.51
N VAL A 54 4.51 -11.49 2.58
CA VAL A 54 3.20 -10.86 2.33
C VAL A 54 2.93 -9.76 3.35
N LYS A 55 3.15 -10.01 4.65
CA LYS A 55 2.94 -9.00 5.69
C LYS A 55 3.85 -7.79 5.50
N ALA A 56 5.13 -8.02 5.18
CA ALA A 56 6.07 -6.95 4.92
C ALA A 56 5.68 -6.11 3.68
N PHE A 57 5.15 -6.76 2.64
CA PHE A 57 4.59 -6.04 1.48
C PHE A 57 3.32 -5.27 1.84
N GLN A 58 2.38 -5.89 2.57
CA GLN A 58 1.14 -5.26 3.05
C GLN A 58 1.44 -4.01 3.87
N HIS A 59 2.39 -4.09 4.81
CA HIS A 59 2.88 -2.96 5.60
C HIS A 59 3.30 -1.81 4.68
N ARG A 60 4.18 -2.07 3.71
CA ARG A 60 4.68 -1.07 2.75
C ARG A 60 3.55 -0.31 2.05
N VAL A 61 2.50 -1.03 1.63
CA VAL A 61 1.39 -0.45 0.87
C VAL A 61 0.20 -0.03 1.74
N PHE A 62 0.39 0.09 3.06
CA PHE A 62 -0.61 0.52 4.05
C PHE A 62 -1.87 -0.37 4.11
N LEU A 63 -1.73 -1.65 3.78
CA LEU A 63 -2.77 -2.66 3.97
C LEU A 63 -2.67 -3.28 5.36
N VAL A 64 -3.74 -3.94 5.80
CA VAL A 64 -3.71 -4.76 7.02
C VAL A 64 -2.70 -5.89 6.84
N GLU A 65 -1.80 -6.05 7.81
CA GLU A 65 -0.72 -7.04 7.82
C GLU A 65 -1.18 -8.41 8.32
N ASP A 66 -2.27 -8.92 7.74
CA ASP A 66 -2.86 -10.20 8.12
C ASP A 66 -2.19 -11.41 7.45
N GLY A 67 -1.32 -11.19 6.46
CA GLY A 67 -0.68 -12.24 5.67
C GLY A 67 -1.61 -12.92 4.67
N ILE A 68 -2.81 -12.37 4.44
CA ILE A 68 -3.81 -12.91 3.52
C ILE A 68 -3.74 -12.15 2.19
N VAL A 69 -3.59 -12.90 1.09
CA VAL A 69 -3.56 -12.34 -0.25
C VAL A 69 -4.96 -12.35 -0.84
N GLY A 70 -5.74 -11.34 -0.47
CA GLY A 70 -7.06 -11.04 -1.06
C GLY A 70 -6.97 -10.09 -2.26
N ALA A 71 -8.12 -9.65 -2.77
CA ALA A 71 -8.20 -8.82 -3.98
C ALA A 71 -7.35 -7.52 -3.90
N LYS A 72 -7.35 -6.84 -2.76
CA LYS A 72 -6.55 -5.62 -2.54
C LYS A 72 -5.05 -5.91 -2.54
N THR A 73 -4.63 -6.98 -1.87
CA THR A 73 -3.23 -7.41 -1.85
C THR A 73 -2.76 -7.77 -3.26
N TRP A 74 -3.56 -8.50 -4.04
CA TRP A 74 -3.26 -8.76 -5.45
C TRP A 74 -3.13 -7.48 -6.28
N GLN A 75 -4.07 -6.55 -6.14
CA GLN A 75 -4.02 -5.28 -6.87
C GLN A 75 -2.77 -4.46 -6.51
N ALA A 76 -2.41 -4.42 -5.23
CA ALA A 76 -1.19 -3.76 -4.77
C ALA A 76 0.07 -4.47 -5.31
N LEU A 77 0.12 -5.80 -5.32
CA LEU A 77 1.26 -6.56 -5.88
C LEU A 77 1.47 -6.30 -7.38
N TYR A 78 0.40 -6.12 -8.17
CA TYR A 78 0.56 -5.79 -9.58
C TYR A 78 0.97 -4.34 -9.85
N SER A 79 0.49 -3.40 -9.02
CA SER A 79 0.74 -1.97 -9.23
C SER A 79 1.97 -1.44 -8.48
N GLY A 80 2.40 -2.13 -7.42
CA GLY A 80 3.42 -1.66 -6.50
C GLY A 80 2.99 -0.47 -5.62
N ALA A 81 1.69 -0.18 -5.57
CA ALA A 81 1.16 1.03 -4.95
C ALA A 81 0.09 0.70 -3.88
N PRO A 82 -0.05 1.56 -2.86
CA PRO A 82 -1.22 1.55 -1.99
C PRO A 82 -2.52 1.62 -2.79
N VAL A 83 -3.50 0.84 -2.37
CA VAL A 83 -4.85 0.81 -2.95
C VAL A 83 -5.85 1.30 -1.91
N ASP A 84 -6.93 1.94 -2.37
CA ASP A 84 -8.00 2.49 -1.52
C ASP A 84 -7.55 3.53 -0.48
N MET A 85 -6.42 4.20 -0.69
CA MET A 85 -6.01 5.29 0.18
C MET A 85 -6.83 6.56 -0.08
N PRO A 86 -7.39 7.21 0.97
CA PRO A 86 -8.22 8.39 0.79
C PRO A 86 -7.38 9.61 0.41
N GLU A 87 -8.02 10.59 -0.22
CA GLU A 87 -7.42 11.92 -0.34
C GLU A 87 -7.41 12.62 1.02
N LEU A 88 -6.24 13.06 1.47
CA LEU A 88 -6.08 13.83 2.71
C LEU A 88 -5.64 15.26 2.42
N ARG A 89 -6.19 16.21 3.16
CA ARG A 89 -5.87 17.63 3.09
C ARG A 89 -6.12 18.29 4.43
N LEU A 90 -5.82 19.59 4.54
CA LEU A 90 -6.08 20.37 5.74
C LEU A 90 -7.53 20.16 6.22
N GLY A 91 -7.67 19.79 7.50
CA GLY A 91 -8.96 19.49 8.13
C GLY A 91 -9.38 18.01 8.08
N SER A 92 -8.75 17.16 7.26
CA SER A 92 -8.95 15.70 7.31
C SER A 92 -8.61 15.15 8.70
N ARG A 93 -9.30 14.08 9.11
CA ARG A 93 -9.10 13.42 10.40
C ARG A 93 -9.22 11.89 10.30
N GLY A 94 -8.65 11.19 11.26
CA GLY A 94 -8.83 9.74 11.44
C GLY A 94 -7.58 8.91 11.19
N GLU A 95 -7.75 7.60 11.07
CA GLU A 95 -6.62 6.65 11.02
C GLU A 95 -5.70 6.85 9.82
N ALA A 96 -6.23 7.20 8.64
CA ALA A 96 -5.38 7.51 7.48
C ALA A 96 -4.46 8.71 7.73
N VAL A 97 -4.90 9.70 8.50
CA VAL A 97 -4.06 10.84 8.91
C VAL A 97 -2.98 10.38 9.89
N LYS A 98 -3.30 9.48 10.83
CA LYS A 98 -2.29 8.89 11.72
C LYS A 98 -1.24 8.10 10.94
N THR A 99 -1.65 7.32 9.94
CA THR A 99 -0.72 6.60 9.05
C THR A 99 0.20 7.57 8.33
N LEU A 100 -0.35 8.62 7.72
CA LEU A 100 0.44 9.68 7.08
C LEU A 100 1.45 10.30 8.06
N GLN A 101 0.99 10.65 9.26
CA GLN A 101 1.82 11.28 10.29
C GLN A 101 2.95 10.36 10.76
N LYS A 102 2.68 9.06 10.97
CA LYS A 102 3.72 8.07 11.31
C LYS A 102 4.81 8.00 10.22
N VAL A 103 4.41 7.89 8.95
CA VAL A 103 5.34 7.83 7.81
C VAL A 103 6.17 9.12 7.71
N LEU A 104 5.56 10.27 8.00
CA LEU A 104 6.24 11.57 8.02
C LEU A 104 6.98 11.86 9.35
N GLN A 105 7.07 10.89 10.26
CA GLN A 105 7.72 11.00 11.57
C GLN A 105 7.17 12.16 12.43
N LEU A 106 5.86 12.40 12.34
CA LEU A 106 5.10 13.35 13.16
C LEU A 106 4.37 12.62 14.31
N ILE A 107 3.91 13.39 15.29
CA ILE A 107 2.99 12.88 16.31
C ILE A 107 1.66 12.48 15.63
N PRO A 108 1.21 11.22 15.74
CA PRO A 108 0.03 10.73 15.04
C PRO A 108 -1.26 11.04 15.82
N ASP A 109 -1.58 12.32 15.97
CA ASP A 109 -2.81 12.79 16.63
C ASP A 109 -4.07 12.55 15.78
N GLY A 110 -3.91 12.21 14.50
CA GLY A 110 -5.00 11.94 13.57
C GLY A 110 -5.69 13.21 13.06
N ILE A 111 -5.07 14.38 13.20
CA ILE A 111 -5.58 15.67 12.73
C ILE A 111 -4.62 16.24 11.68
N PHE A 112 -5.13 16.44 10.47
CA PHE A 112 -4.36 17.06 9.40
C PHE A 112 -4.40 18.58 9.58
N GLY A 113 -3.53 19.09 10.46
CA GLY A 113 -3.36 20.51 10.75
C GLY A 113 -2.31 21.19 9.86
N SER A 114 -1.96 22.43 10.21
CA SER A 114 -0.96 23.23 9.49
C SER A 114 0.44 22.60 9.50
N ILE A 115 0.84 21.98 10.61
CA ILE A 115 2.13 21.26 10.72
C ILE A 115 2.16 20.11 9.71
N THR A 116 1.14 19.25 9.69
CA THR A 116 1.04 18.15 8.73
C THR A 116 1.03 18.65 7.29
N GLN A 117 0.28 19.72 6.98
CA GLN A 117 0.24 20.30 5.65
C GLN A 117 1.62 20.80 5.18
N ASN A 118 2.34 21.52 6.04
CA ASN A 118 3.66 22.03 5.71
C ASN A 118 4.66 20.89 5.50
N THR A 119 4.61 19.85 6.32
CA THR A 119 5.46 18.66 6.15
C THR A 119 5.13 17.90 4.86
N VAL A 120 3.84 17.75 4.51
CA VAL A 120 3.42 17.16 3.22
C VAL A 120 3.97 17.96 2.04
N LYS A 121 3.87 19.29 2.07
CA LYS A 121 4.44 20.15 1.01
C LYS A 121 5.94 19.98 0.88
N SER A 122 6.67 19.96 2.00
CA SER A 122 8.12 19.72 2.00
C SER A 122 8.48 18.33 1.45
N PHE A 123 7.71 17.30 1.82
CA PHE A 123 7.87 15.95 1.28
C PHE A 123 7.57 15.90 -0.22
N GLN A 124 6.49 16.52 -0.68
CA GLN A 124 6.13 16.59 -2.09
C GLN A 124 7.26 17.26 -2.89
N SER A 125 7.76 18.41 -2.44
CA SER A 125 8.90 19.10 -3.07
C SER A 125 10.14 18.22 -3.14
N SER A 126 10.50 17.51 -2.07
CA SER A 126 11.70 16.65 -2.04
C SER A 126 11.58 15.41 -2.95
N ARG A 127 10.34 15.04 -3.32
CA ARG A 127 10.04 13.97 -4.27
C ARG A 127 9.74 14.47 -5.68
N GLY A 128 9.89 15.76 -5.95
CA GLY A 128 9.60 16.36 -7.26
C GLY A 128 8.11 16.36 -7.64
N LEU A 129 7.23 16.33 -6.63
CA LEU A 129 5.78 16.47 -6.81
C LEU A 129 5.36 17.93 -6.70
N VAL A 130 4.14 18.24 -7.16
CA VAL A 130 3.51 19.53 -6.87
C VAL A 130 3.26 19.64 -5.36
N ALA A 131 3.78 20.70 -4.75
CA ALA A 131 3.69 20.94 -3.31
C ALA A 131 2.38 21.63 -2.90
N ASP A 132 1.25 21.01 -3.25
CA ASP A 132 -0.10 21.52 -2.95
C ASP A 132 -0.56 21.22 -1.51
N GLY A 133 0.11 20.29 -0.81
CA GLY A 133 -0.27 19.84 0.53
C GLY A 133 -1.46 18.86 0.54
N ILE A 134 -1.82 18.29 -0.60
CA ILE A 134 -2.87 17.28 -0.77
C ILE A 134 -2.22 15.91 -0.94
N VAL A 135 -2.61 14.95 -0.11
CA VAL A 135 -2.13 13.57 -0.19
C VAL A 135 -3.13 12.75 -1.00
N ALA A 136 -2.87 12.61 -2.29
CA ALA A 136 -3.61 11.74 -3.21
C ALA A 136 -2.75 10.54 -3.64
N SER A 137 -3.23 9.74 -4.60
CA SER A 137 -2.60 8.47 -5.01
C SER A 137 -1.10 8.58 -5.32
N ARG A 138 -0.66 9.66 -5.98
CA ARG A 138 0.77 9.85 -6.28
C ARG A 138 1.61 10.11 -5.02
N THR A 139 1.09 10.91 -4.09
CA THR A 139 1.77 11.19 -2.81
C THR A 139 1.80 9.94 -1.94
N TRP A 140 0.70 9.18 -1.86
CA TRP A 140 0.67 7.88 -1.18
C TRP A 140 1.67 6.89 -1.75
N PHE A 141 1.80 6.83 -3.08
CA PHE A 141 2.81 5.99 -3.73
C PHE A 141 4.23 6.37 -3.31
N GLU A 142 4.58 7.65 -3.27
CA GLU A 142 5.92 8.06 -2.81
C GLU A 142 6.11 7.83 -1.30
N LEU A 143 5.06 8.00 -0.48
CA LEU A 143 5.10 7.70 0.96
C LEU A 143 5.34 6.21 1.22
N SER A 144 4.75 5.32 0.42
CA SER A 144 4.94 3.86 0.53
C SER A 144 6.38 3.39 0.29
N LYS A 145 7.27 4.26 -0.19
CA LYS A 145 8.69 3.95 -0.39
C LYS A 145 9.56 4.33 0.83
N LEU A 146 9.00 5.06 1.78
CA LEU A 146 9.69 5.39 3.03
C LEU A 146 9.61 4.21 4.01
N PRO A 147 10.65 3.98 4.83
CA PRO A 147 10.53 3.13 6.00
C PRO A 147 9.59 3.81 7.01
N HIS A 148 8.68 3.04 7.61
CA HIS A 148 7.71 3.51 8.59
C HIS A 148 7.35 2.41 9.58
#